data_AF-B1A9X6-F1
#
_entry.id   AF-B1A9X6-F1
#
_cell.length_a   1.000
_cell.length_b   1.000
_cell.length_c   1.000
_cell.angle_alpha   90.00
_cell.angle_beta   90.00
_cell.angle_gamma   90.00
#
_symmetry.space_group_name_H-M   'P 1'
#
loop_
_entity.id
_entity.type
_entity.pdbx_description
1 polymer ?
#
loop_
_entity_poly.entity_id
_entity_poly.type
_entity_poly.pdbx_seq_one_letter_code
_entity_poly.pdbx_strand_id
1 'polypeptide(L)' 'FLVKVKKILESICVNCGKLKADISDPNFADKIRHIRDPKTRMGVV' A
#
# COMPACT_ATOMS: atom_id res chain seq x y z
N PHE A 1 7.67 -7.44 14.08
CA PHE A 1 8.45 -6.86 12.96
C PHE A 1 8.41 -7.70 11.68
N LEU A 2 8.55 -9.03 11.73
CA LEU A 2 8.49 -9.92 10.54
C LEU A 2 7.26 -9.69 9.65
N VAL A 3 6.06 -9.59 10.23
CA VAL A 3 4.82 -9.31 9.48
C VAL A 3 4.89 -7.98 8.70
N LYS A 4 5.54 -6.96 9.28
CA LYS A 4 5.71 -5.66 8.64
C LYS A 4 6.67 -5.76 7.45
N VAL A 5 7.76 -6.52 7.60
CA VAL A 5 8.72 -6.78 6.51
C VAL A 5 8.05 -7.52 5.35
N LYS A 6 7.25 -8.57 5.64
CA LYS A 6 6.48 -9.28 4.62
C LYS A 6 5.56 -8.33 3.84
N LYS A 7 4.79 -7.48 4.53
CA LYS A 7 3.90 -6.50 3.87
C LYS A 7 4.67 -5.54 2.94
N ILE A 8 5.85 -5.07 3.36
CA ILE A 8 6.69 -4.17 2.56
C ILE A 8 7.15 -4.88 1.28
N LEU A 9 7.70 -6.09 1.41
CA LEU A 9 8.20 -6.88 0.27
C LEU A 9 7.09 -7.29 -0.71
N GLU A 10 5.87 -7.50 -0.24
CA GLU A 10 4.73 -7.81 -1.10
C GLU A 10 4.25 -6.58 -1.89
N SER A 11 4.26 -5.39 -1.26
CA SER A 11 3.82 -4.13 -1.86
C SER A 11 4.81 -3.48 -2.83
N ILE A 12 6.10 -3.82 -2.73
CA ILE A 12 7.18 -3.24 -3.53
C ILE A 12 7.66 -4.24 -4.59
N CYS A 13 7.95 -3.74 -5.77
CA CYS A 13 8.62 -4.47 -6.84
C CYS A 13 10.07 -4.78 -6.44
N VAL A 14 10.43 -6.05 -6.30
CA VAL A 14 11.80 -6.49 -5.95
C VAL A 14 12.86 -6.08 -6.97
N ASN A 15 12.47 -5.92 -8.24
CA ASN A 15 13.41 -5.61 -9.32
C ASN A 15 13.62 -4.10 -9.51
N CYS A 16 12.69 -3.28 -9.05
CA CYS A 16 12.63 -1.85 -9.38
C CYS A 16 12.42 -0.93 -8.18
N GLY A 17 12.14 -1.46 -6.99
CA GLY A 17 11.97 -0.70 -5.75
C GLY A 17 10.71 0.19 -5.70
N LYS A 18 9.92 0.20 -6.78
CA LYS A 18 8.69 0.99 -6.87
C LYS A 18 7.51 0.27 -6.23
N LEU A 19 6.58 1.04 -5.69
CA LEU A 19 5.31 0.53 -5.20
C LEU A 19 4.54 -0.07 -6.38
N LYS A 20 3.94 -1.26 -6.19
CA LYS A 20 3.13 -1.92 -7.22
C LYS A 20 1.73 -1.31 -7.41
N ALA A 21 1.38 -0.31 -6.59
CA ALA A 21 0.10 0.37 -6.63
C ALA A 21 0.27 1.76 -7.22
N ASP A 22 -0.58 2.08 -8.20
CA ASP A 22 -0.59 3.36 -8.90
C ASP A 22 -1.87 4.14 -8.59
N ILE A 23 -1.76 5.46 -8.58
CA ILE A 23 -2.87 6.42 -8.43
C ILE A 23 -3.83 6.44 -9.63
N SER A 24 -3.52 5.71 -10.69
CA SER A 24 -4.43 5.47 -11.81
C SER A 24 -5.63 4.62 -11.42
N ASP A 25 -5.52 3.82 -10.36
CA ASP A 25 -6.66 3.05 -9.84
C ASP A 25 -7.52 3.96 -8.94
N PRO A 26 -8.79 4.22 -9.30
CA PRO A 26 -9.66 5.11 -8.54
C PRO A 26 -9.88 4.62 -7.10
N ASN A 27 -9.96 3.31 -6.86
CA ASN A 27 -10.13 2.76 -5.51
C ASN A 27 -8.89 3.01 -4.64
N PHE A 28 -7.70 2.95 -5.23
CA PHE A 28 -6.47 3.26 -4.51
C PHE A 28 -6.32 4.76 -4.25
N ALA A 29 -6.65 5.59 -5.24
CA ALA A 29 -6.63 7.04 -5.13
C ALA A 29 -7.59 7.54 -4.03
N ASP A 30 -8.81 7.00 -3.96
CA ASP A 30 -9.79 7.35 -2.93
C ASP A 30 -9.32 6.93 -1.52
N LYS A 31 -8.76 5.72 -1.38
CA LYS A 31 -8.20 5.27 -0.09
C LYS A 31 -7.07 6.18 0.40
N ILE A 32 -6.20 6.65 -0.50
CA ILE A 32 -5.11 7.58 -0.14
C ILE A 32 -5.64 8.95 0.25
N ARG A 33 -6.67 9.46 -0.43
CA ARG A 33 -7.23 10.80 -0.17
C ARG A 33 -8.08 10.86 1.09
N HIS A 34 -8.87 9.82 1.36
CA HIS A 34 -9.89 9.86 2.40
C HIS A 34 -9.46 9.24 3.73
N ILE A 35 -8.51 8.28 3.74
CA ILE A 35 -8.07 7.63 4.98
C ILE A 35 -6.76 8.26 5.48
N ARG A 36 -6.88 9.05 6.57
CA ARG A 36 -5.74 9.76 7.18
C ARG A 36 -4.83 8.87 8.01
N ASP A 37 -5.38 7.86 8.69
CA ASP A 37 -4.58 6.98 9.53
C ASP A 37 -3.85 5.91 8.68
N PRO A 38 -2.51 5.82 8.76
CA PRO A 38 -1.73 4.96 7.87
C PRO A 38 -1.90 3.47 8.15
N LYS A 39 -2.34 3.06 9.36
CA LYS A 39 -2.59 1.64 9.67
C LYS A 39 -3.89 1.15 9.07
N THR A 40 -4.91 2.00 9.07
CA THR A 40 -6.24 1.70 8.53
C THR A 40 -6.34 1.94 7.02
N ARG A 41 -5.48 2.81 6.45
CA ARG A 41 -5.46 3.14 5.00
C ARG A 41 -5.40 1.93 4.07
N MET A 42 -4.65 0.90 4.47
CA MET A 42 -4.50 -0.36 3.75
C MET A 42 -4.91 -1.56 4.62
N GLY A 43 -5.81 -1.33 5.58
CA GLY A 43 -6.38 -2.39 6.39
C GLY A 43 -7.22 -3.32 5.51
N VAL A 44 -7.11 -4.62 5.74
CA VAL A 44 -8.06 -5.60 5.19
C VAL A 44 -9.37 -5.39 5.94
N VAL A 45 -10.44 -5.08 5.20
CA VAL A 45 -11.83 -5.13 5.70
C VAL A 45 -12.41 -6.46 5.27
#